data_AF-A0A9E5SB22-F1
#
_entry.id   AF-A0A9E5SB22-F1
#
_cell.length_a   1.000
_cell.length_b   1.000
_cell.length_c   1.000
_cell.angle_alpha   90.00
_cell.angle_beta   90.00
_cell.angle_gamma   90.00
#
_symmetry.space_group_name_H-M   'P 1'
#
loop_
_entity.id
_entity.type
_entity.pdbx_description
1 polymer ?
#
loop_
_entity_poly.entity_id
_entity_poly.type
_entity_poly.pdbx_seq_one_letter_code
_entity_poly.pdbx_strand_id
1 'polypeptide(L)'
;MLKVVSLKDDLVSQLRAREHRGEELEAGVREIIQHVREQGDAGVLAATKKFDHADLTAEQLQVTEAEIEEAYQKLSPELLESLRLAR
;
A
#
# COMPACT_ATOMS: atom_id res chain seq x y z
N MET A 1 -21.63 -6.56 16.27
CA MET A 1 -22.00 -6.31 17.68
C MET A 1 -21.16 -5.16 18.21
N LEU A 2 -21.77 -4.10 18.75
CA LEU A 2 -21.04 -3.05 19.46
C LEU A 2 -20.57 -3.60 20.83
N LYS A 3 -19.27 -3.47 21.12
CA LYS A 3 -18.70 -3.80 22.42
C LYS A 3 -18.78 -2.56 23.31
N VAL A 4 -19.68 -2.56 24.29
CA VAL A 4 -19.72 -1.53 25.35
C VAL A 4 -18.81 -1.99 26.48
N VAL A 5 -17.73 -1.25 26.75
CA VAL A 5 -16.73 -1.58 27.77
C VAL A 5 -16.68 -0.47 28.81
N SER A 6 -16.69 -0.83 30.09
CA SER A 6 -16.55 0.11 31.22
C SER A 6 -15.10 0.60 31.32
N LEU A 7 -14.92 1.90 31.55
CA LEU A 7 -13.62 2.56 31.81
C LEU A 7 -12.97 2.01 33.09
N LYS A 8 -12.34 0.84 32.99
CA LYS A 8 -11.36 0.34 33.95
C LYS A 8 -9.98 0.46 33.33
N ASP A 9 -8.93 0.55 34.16
CA ASP A 9 -7.53 0.75 33.77
C ASP A 9 -7.01 -0.24 32.71
N ASP A 10 -7.64 -1.40 32.59
CA ASP A 10 -7.40 -2.42 31.57
C ASP A 10 -7.72 -1.93 30.12
N LEU A 11 -8.78 -1.13 29.94
CA LEU A 11 -9.14 -0.59 28.61
C LEU A 11 -8.12 0.46 28.14
N VAL A 12 -7.68 1.33 29.06
CA VAL A 12 -6.64 2.34 28.76
C VAL A 12 -5.34 1.64 28.36
N SER A 13 -4.98 0.56 29.06
CA SER A 13 -3.80 -0.24 28.75
C SER A 13 -3.91 -0.94 27.38
N GLN A 14 -5.08 -1.49 27.03
CA GLN A 14 -5.32 -2.11 25.73
C GLN A 14 -5.36 -1.11 24.57
N LEU A 15 -5.85 0.11 24.78
CA LEU A 15 -5.81 1.18 23.79
C LEU A 15 -4.37 1.68 23.56
N ARG A 16 -3.59 1.86 24.62
CA ARG A 16 -2.16 2.21 24.51
C ARG A 16 -1.32 1.13 23.84
N ALA A 17 -1.62 -0.15 24.07
CA ALA A 17 -0.95 -1.25 23.38
C ALA A 17 -1.20 -1.25 21.85
N ARG A 18 -2.29 -0.62 21.37
CA ARG A 18 -2.49 -0.39 19.93
C ARG A 18 -1.58 0.71 19.38
N GLU A 19 -1.17 1.66 20.20
CA GLU A 19 -0.23 2.73 19.83
C GLU A 19 1.22 2.23 19.75
N HIS A 20 1.58 1.20 20.52
CA HIS A 20 2.94 0.67 20.63
C HIS A 20 3.49 -0.12 19.42
N ARG A 21 2.79 -0.16 18.28
CA ARG A 21 3.32 -0.79 17.05
C ARG A 21 4.25 0.12 16.24
N GLY A 22 4.42 1.38 16.65
CA GLY A 22 5.12 2.40 15.88
C GLY A 22 6.60 2.14 15.67
N GLU A 23 7.34 1.70 16.69
CA GLU A 23 8.81 1.66 16.64
C GLU A 23 9.36 0.61 15.67
N GLU A 24 8.81 -0.62 15.68
CA GLU A 24 9.21 -1.68 14.73
C GLU A 24 8.79 -1.34 13.29
N LEU A 25 7.59 -0.76 13.12
CA LEU A 25 7.12 -0.28 11.82
C LEU A 25 8.01 0.84 11.29
N GLU A 26 8.39 1.80 12.13
CA GLU A 26 9.27 2.90 11.79
C GLU A 26 10.64 2.39 11.36
N ALA A 27 11.21 1.42 12.09
CA ALA A 27 12.48 0.80 11.73
C ALA A 27 12.42 0.15 10.34
N GLY A 28 11.36 -0.62 10.04
CA GLY A 28 11.17 -1.23 8.72
C GLY A 28 10.98 -0.21 7.60
N VAL A 29 10.21 0.86 7.83
CA VAL A 29 10.04 1.95 6.84
C VAL A 29 11.36 2.68 6.60
N ARG A 30 12.13 2.92 7.65
CA ARG A 30 13.45 3.58 7.56
C ARG A 30 14.42 2.77 6.72
N GLU A 31 14.44 1.45 6.87
CA GLU A 31 15.24 0.54 6.05
C GLU A 31 14.87 0.64 4.56
N ILE A 32 13.56 0.60 4.25
CA ILE A 32 13.07 0.72 2.86
C ILE A 32 13.51 2.06 2.25
N ILE A 33 13.31 3.17 2.98
CA ILE A 33 13.72 4.51 2.52
C ILE A 33 15.23 4.56 2.27
N GLN A 34 16.04 3.97 3.16
CA GLN A 34 17.49 3.96 3.01
C GLN A 34 17.91 3.17 1.77
N HIS A 35 17.36 1.97 1.56
CA HIS A 35 17.64 1.17 0.37
C HIS A 35 17.26 1.89 -0.92
N VAL A 36 16.10 2.54 -0.98
CA VAL A 36 15.70 3.32 -2.17
C VAL A 36 16.63 4.52 -2.38
N ARG A 37 17.06 5.21 -1.32
CA ARG A 37 18.02 6.33 -1.45
C ARG A 37 19.39 5.89 -1.97
N GLU A 38 19.88 4.74 -1.53
CA GLU A 38 21.20 4.23 -1.92
C GLU A 38 21.19 3.54 -3.30
N GLN A 39 20.10 2.85 -3.65
CA GLN A 39 20.05 1.94 -4.79
C GLN A 39 19.05 2.36 -5.88
N GLY A 40 18.28 3.44 -5.68
CA GLY A 40 17.30 3.93 -6.65
C GLY A 40 16.25 2.88 -7.00
N ASP A 41 16.04 2.67 -8.30
CA ASP A 41 15.05 1.72 -8.84
C ASP A 41 15.27 0.29 -8.35
N ALA A 42 16.52 -0.15 -8.13
CA ALA A 42 16.78 -1.47 -7.58
C ALA A 42 16.22 -1.62 -6.16
N GLY A 43 16.27 -0.55 -5.35
CA GLY A 43 15.65 -0.52 -4.03
C GLY A 43 14.12 -0.59 -4.10
N VAL A 44 13.52 0.09 -5.09
CA VAL A 44 12.07 0.02 -5.34
C VAL A 44 11.68 -1.39 -5.76
N LEU A 45 12.37 -1.98 -6.73
CA LEU A 45 12.11 -3.34 -7.22
C LEU A 45 12.24 -4.39 -6.12
N ALA A 46 13.25 -4.26 -5.24
CA ALA A 46 13.40 -5.15 -4.10
C ALA A 46 12.22 -5.06 -3.13
N ALA A 47 11.72 -3.85 -2.86
CA ALA A 47 10.52 -3.65 -2.04
C ALA A 47 9.27 -4.20 -2.72
N THR A 48 9.04 -3.90 -4.00
CA THR A 48 7.91 -4.42 -4.79
C THR A 48 7.87 -5.94 -4.81
N LYS A 49 9.03 -6.60 -5.03
CA LYS A 49 9.11 -8.07 -4.97
C LYS A 49 8.80 -8.63 -3.59
N LYS A 50 9.27 -7.96 -2.53
CA LYS A 50 9.10 -8.39 -1.14
C LYS A 50 7.66 -8.24 -0.66
N PHE A 51 7.00 -7.13 -0.97
CA PHE A 51 5.70 -6.76 -0.40
C PHE A 51 4.52 -6.98 -1.35
N ASP A 52 4.70 -6.75 -2.65
CA ASP A 52 3.64 -6.91 -3.66
C ASP A 52 3.74 -8.26 -4.40
N HIS A 53 4.82 -9.01 -4.16
CA HIS A 53 5.13 -10.28 -4.81
C HIS A 53 5.20 -10.22 -6.34
N ALA A 54 5.49 -9.03 -6.89
CA ALA A 54 5.69 -8.81 -8.31
C ALA A 54 7.19 -8.78 -8.64
N ASP A 55 7.61 -9.60 -9.60
CA ASP A 55 8.98 -9.65 -10.09
C ASP A 55 9.06 -8.82 -11.39
N LEU A 56 9.50 -7.57 -11.25
CA LEU A 56 9.52 -6.57 -12.32
C LEU A 56 10.95 -6.19 -12.68
N THR A 57 11.13 -5.67 -13.90
CA THR A 57 12.31 -4.89 -14.28
C THR A 57 12.06 -3.39 -14.10
N ALA A 58 13.11 -2.57 -14.16
CA ALA A 58 12.98 -1.12 -14.01
C ALA A 58 12.05 -0.51 -15.08
N GLU A 59 12.09 -1.05 -16.30
CA GLU A 59 11.25 -0.60 -17.41
C GLU A 59 9.76 -0.94 -17.22
N GLN A 60 9.45 -1.90 -16.35
CA GLN A 60 8.08 -2.35 -16.04
C GLN A 60 7.47 -1.64 -14.84
N LEU A 61 8.23 -0.79 -14.14
CA LEU A 61 7.71 0.00 -13.01
C LEU A 61 6.64 1.00 -13.45
N GLN A 62 6.77 1.53 -14.66
CA GLN A 62 5.80 2.45 -15.24
C GLN A 62 4.85 1.69 -16.16
N VAL A 63 3.55 1.77 -15.85
CA VAL A 63 2.49 1.26 -16.75
C VAL A 63 2.53 2.05 -18.06
N THR A 64 2.50 1.32 -19.17
CA THR A 64 2.56 1.88 -20.51
C THR A 64 1.19 2.40 -20.97
N GLU A 65 1.19 3.35 -21.91
CA GLU A 65 -0.05 3.86 -22.52
C GLU A 65 -0.88 2.73 -23.16
N ALA A 66 -0.21 1.73 -23.75
CA ALA A 66 -0.85 0.58 -24.35
C ALA A 66 -1.59 -0.28 -23.32
N GLU A 67 -0.99 -0.53 -22.14
CA GLU A 67 -1.66 -1.25 -21.05
C GLU A 67 -2.85 -0.48 -20.49
N ILE A 68 -2.76 0.85 -20.46
CA ILE A 68 -3.88 1.72 -20.07
C ILE A 68 -5.02 1.58 -21.10
N GLU A 69 -4.73 1.73 -22.39
CA GLU A 69 -5.74 1.59 -23.45
C GLU A 69 -6.39 0.20 -23.43
N GLU A 70 -5.60 -0.86 -23.27
CA GLU A 70 -6.11 -2.23 -23.14
C GLU A 70 -7.04 -2.36 -21.93
N ALA A 71 -6.71 -1.74 -20.80
CA ALA A 71 -7.57 -1.75 -19.62
C ALA A 71 -8.91 -1.04 -19.87
N TYR A 72 -8.92 0.10 -20.58
CA TYR A 72 -10.16 0.79 -20.97
C TYR A 72 -11.04 -0.07 -21.88
N GLN A 73 -10.45 -0.83 -22.80
CA GLN A 73 -11.19 -1.73 -23.71
C GLN A 73 -11.83 -2.93 -22.97
N LYS A 74 -11.30 -3.31 -21.80
CA LYS A 74 -11.85 -4.40 -20.97
C LYS A 74 -13.04 -3.98 -20.11
N LEU A 75 -13.31 -2.68 -19.97
CA LEU A 75 -14.43 -2.18 -19.17
C LEU A 75 -15.73 -2.19 -19.98
N SER A 76 -16.85 -2.51 -19.32
CA SER A 76 -18.15 -2.27 -19.94
C SER A 76 -18.42 -0.76 -20.03
N PRO A 77 -19.17 -0.30 -21.06
CA PRO A 77 -19.55 1.09 -21.18
C PRO A 77 -20.25 1.63 -19.92
N GLU A 78 -21.10 0.83 -19.29
CA GLU A 78 -21.86 1.23 -18.10
C GLU A 78 -20.96 1.44 -16.88
N LEU A 79 -19.96 0.57 -16.68
CA LEU A 79 -18.99 0.71 -15.60
C LEU A 79 -18.10 1.93 -15.82
N LEU A 80 -17.66 2.16 -17.06
CA LEU A 80 -16.83 3.30 -17.41
C LEU A 80 -17.58 4.63 -17.18
N GLU A 81 -18.85 4.71 -17.58
CA GLU A 81 -19.69 5.88 -17.31
C GLU A 81 -19.93 6.09 -15.81
N SER A 82 -20.11 5.00 -15.04
CA SER A 82 -20.27 5.08 -13.58
C SER A 82 -19.01 5.66 -12.90
N LEU A 83 -17.81 5.23 -13.33
CA LEU A 83 -16.55 5.76 -12.82
C LEU A 83 -16.35 7.23 -13.21
N ARG A 84 -16.74 7.63 -14.42
CA ARG A 84 -16.69 9.02 -14.88
C ARG A 84 -17.63 9.93 -14.08
N LEU A 85 -18.80 9.43 -13.71
CA LEU A 85 -19.77 10.17 -12.88
C LEU A 85 -19.27 10.39 -11.45
N ALA A 86 -18.51 9.44 -10.88
CA ALA A 86 -18.03 9.50 -9.50
C ALA A 86 -16.78 10.39 -9.31
N ARG A 87 -16.12 10.80 -10.39
CA ARG A 87 -14.88 11.59 -10.39
C ARG A 87 -15.13 13.05 -10.02
#